data_AF-A0A6N7AJD3-F1
#
_entry.id   AF-A0A6N7AJD3-F1
#
_cell.length_a   1.000
_cell.length_b   1.000
_cell.length_c   1.000
_cell.angle_alpha   90.00
_cell.angle_beta   90.00
_cell.angle_gamma   90.00
#
_symmetry.space_group_name_H-M   'P 1'
#
loop_
_entity.id
_entity.type
_entity.pdbx_description
1 polymer ?
#
loop_
_entity_poly.entity_id
_entity_poly.type
_entity_poly.pdbx_seq_one_letter_code
_entity_poly.pdbx_strand_id
1 'polypeptide(L)' 'MVNEGGDGRDDRKAAYAVTVEIAVVLGKATLRVHQLLKLGRGAVVELEQKVSEPVEVYANDRLIGYG' A
#
# COMPACT_ATOMS: atom_id res chain seq x y z
N MET A 1 -39.66 28.96 -11.90
CA MET A 1 -38.84 28.54 -10.75
C MET A 1 -39.07 27.05 -10.52
N VAL A 2 -38.21 26.19 -11.04
CA VAL A 2 -38.06 24.82 -10.56
C VAL A 2 -36.55 24.54 -10.57
N ASN A 3 -36.01 24.24 -9.39
CA ASN A 3 -34.58 23.99 -9.17
C ASN A 3 -34.41 22.47 -9.10
N GLU A 4 -33.72 21.89 -10.08
CA GLU A 4 -33.35 20.47 -10.08
C GLU A 4 -32.16 20.25 -9.14
N GLY A 5 -32.47 19.92 -7.89
CA GLY A 5 -31.49 19.44 -6.92
C GLY A 5 -31.18 17.96 -7.17
N GLY A 6 -30.18 17.70 -8.00
CA GLY A 6 -29.69 16.35 -8.31
C GLY A 6 -29.19 15.58 -7.08
N ASP A 7 -29.54 14.29 -7.05
CA ASP A 7 -29.33 13.33 -5.97
C ASP A 7 -27.86 12.92 -5.81
N GLY A 8 -27.11 13.59 -4.92
CA GLY A 8 -25.71 13.25 -4.58
C GLY A 8 -25.50 11.94 -3.81
N ARG A 9 -26.45 10.99 -3.87
CA ARG A 9 -26.34 9.66 -3.25
C ARG A 9 -25.82 8.59 -4.21
N ASP A 10 -26.05 8.73 -5.51
CA ASP A 10 -25.63 7.72 -6.49
C ASP A 10 -24.12 7.79 -6.81
N ASP A 11 -23.48 8.95 -6.68
CA ASP A 11 -22.03 9.10 -6.88
C ASP A 11 -21.20 8.26 -5.90
N ARG A 12 -21.72 8.05 -4.68
CA ARG A 12 -21.07 7.22 -3.66
C ARG A 12 -21.14 5.73 -3.99
N LYS A 13 -22.19 5.28 -4.68
CA LYS A 13 -22.32 3.87 -5.09
C LYS A 13 -21.25 3.47 -6.10
N ALA A 14 -20.90 4.37 -7.02
CA ALA A 14 -19.88 4.11 -8.03
C ALA A 14 -18.49 3.84 -7.41
N ALA A 15 -18.16 4.49 -6.28
CA ALA A 15 -16.90 4.28 -5.58
C ALA A 15 -16.77 2.88 -4.94
N TYR A 16 -17.88 2.24 -4.54
CA TYR A 16 -17.86 0.91 -3.92
C TYR A 16 -17.64 -0.23 -4.93
N ALA A 17 -17.76 0.03 -6.24
CA ALA A 17 -17.54 -0.97 -7.29
C ALA A 17 -16.08 -1.01 -7.79
N VAL A 18 -15.19 -0.19 -7.23
CA VAL A 18 -13.79 -0.09 -7.65
C VAL A 18 -12.95 -1.16 -6.95
N THR A 19 -12.24 -1.96 -7.74
CA THR A 19 -11.23 -2.89 -7.21
C THR A 19 -10.00 -2.12 -6.75
N VAL A 20 -9.54 -2.40 -5.53
CA VAL A 20 -8.35 -1.78 -4.93
C VAL A 20 -7.36 -2.87 -4.58
N GLU A 21 -6.09 -2.68 -4.94
CA GLU A 21 -5.02 -3.60 -4.56
C GLU A 21 -4.55 -3.26 -3.13
N ILE A 22 -4.58 -4.26 -2.25
CA ILE A 22 -4.10 -4.14 -0.88
C ILE A 22 -2.76 -4.84 -0.77
N ALA A 23 -1.74 -4.12 -0.33
CA ALA A 23 -0.40 -4.63 -0.07
C ALA A 23 -0.04 -4.44 1.40
N VAL A 24 0.49 -5.48 2.04
CA VAL A 24 1.02 -5.40 3.42
C VAL A 24 2.53 -5.50 3.35
N VAL A 25 3.22 -4.50 3.90
CA VAL A 25 4.68 -4.40 3.87
C VAL A 25 5.21 -4.68 5.28
N LEU A 26 5.94 -5.79 5.42
CA LEU A 26 6.57 -6.20 6.68
C LEU A 26 7.83 -5.39 7.00
N GLY A 27 8.46 -4.81 5.98
CA GLY A 27 9.69 -4.05 6.13
C GLY A 27 10.31 -3.73 4.77
N LYS A 28 11.13 -2.69 4.76
CA LYS A 28 11.87 -2.23 3.57
C LYS A 28 13.36 -2.36 3.87
N ALA A 29 14.16 -2.49 2.81
CA ALA A 29 15.62 -2.46 2.91
C ALA A 29 16.17 -1.60 1.78
N THR A 30 16.95 -0.57 2.14
CA THR A 30 17.62 0.27 1.15
C THR A 30 19.02 -0.28 0.85
N LEU A 31 19.20 -0.88 -0.33
CA LEU A 31 20.49 -1.43 -0.77
C LEU A 31 21.14 -0.57 -1.85
N ARG A 32 22.47 -0.46 -1.82
CA ARG A 32 23.23 0.13 -2.94
C ARG A 32 23.15 -0.80 -4.15
N VAL A 33 23.15 -0.24 -5.35
CA VAL A 33 23.08 -1.02 -6.60
C VAL A 33 24.17 -2.11 -6.67
N HIS A 34 25.39 -1.81 -6.24
CA HIS A 34 26.48 -2.80 -6.22
C HIS A 34 26.29 -3.92 -5.19
N GLN A 35 25.47 -3.73 -4.15
CA GLN A 35 25.11 -4.79 -3.21
C GLN A 35 24.02 -5.68 -3.80
N LEU A 36 23.03 -5.09 -4.49
CA LEU A 36 22.00 -5.82 -5.23
C LEU A 36 22.60 -6.75 -6.28
N LEU A 37 23.58 -6.27 -7.05
CA LEU A 37 24.29 -7.08 -8.06
C LEU A 37 25.08 -8.24 -7.46
N LYS A 38 25.42 -8.19 -6.17
CA LYS A 38 26.14 -9.25 -5.44
C LYS A 38 25.18 -10.24 -4.77
N LEU A 39 23.87 -10.03 -4.83
CA LEU A 39 22.89 -10.97 -4.30
C LEU A 39 22.90 -12.24 -5.15
N GLY A 40 23.43 -13.32 -4.57
CA GLY A 40 23.42 -14.65 -5.15
C GLY A 40 22.39 -15.57 -4.51
N ARG A 41 22.40 -16.84 -4.89
CA ARG A 41 21.58 -17.86 -4.24
C ARG A 41 21.96 -17.95 -2.76
N GLY A 42 20.95 -17.88 -1.88
CA GLY A 42 21.13 -17.93 -0.43
C GLY A 42 21.52 -16.61 0.23
N ALA A 43 21.51 -15.49 -0.50
CA ALA A 43 21.69 -14.18 0.12
C ALA A 43 20.51 -13.84 1.04
N VAL A 44 20.81 -13.45 2.28
CA VAL A 44 19.83 -12.98 3.26
C VAL A 44 19.95 -11.46 3.36
N VAL A 45 18.83 -10.76 3.25
CA VAL A 45 18.75 -9.30 3.39
C VAL A 45 17.94 -9.00 4.65
N GLU A 46 18.57 -8.33 5.60
CA GLU A 46 17.88 -7.83 6.79
C GLU A 46 17.01 -6.63 6.40
N LEU A 47 15.78 -6.62 6.90
CA LEU A 47 14.85 -5.52 6.71
C LEU A 47 15.01 -4.52 7.86
N GLU A 48 14.73 -3.24 7.59
CA GLU A 48 14.88 -2.17 8.58
C GLU A 48 13.83 -2.25 9.71
N GLN A 49 12.72 -2.98 9.49
CA GLN A 49 11.62 -3.09 10.43
C GLN A 49 11.90 -4.15 11.52
N LYS A 50 11.69 -3.77 12.78
CA LYS A 50 11.84 -4.70 13.91
C LYS A 50 10.66 -5.65 14.00
N VAL A 51 10.90 -6.87 14.49
CA VAL A 51 9.88 -7.92 14.68
C VAL A 51 8.74 -7.51 15.63
N SER A 52 8.94 -6.45 16.42
CA SER A 52 7.95 -5.92 17.38
C SER A 52 7.24 -4.65 16.88
N GLU A 53 7.55 -4.17 15.69
CA GLU A 53 6.89 -3.00 15.09
C GLU A 53 5.68 -3.44 14.25
N PRO A 54 4.63 -2.61 14.19
CA PRO A 54 3.46 -2.92 13.39
C PRO A 54 3.79 -2.84 11.89
N VAL A 55 3.10 -3.65 11.08
CA VAL A 55 3.30 -3.71 9.63
C VAL A 55 2.55 -2.60 8.91
N GLU A 56 3.08 -2.10 7.80
CA GLU A 56 2.42 -1.05 7.02
C GLU A 56 1.40 -1.66 6.03
N VAL A 57 0.19 -1.10 5.98
CA VAL A 57 -0.86 -1.52 5.03
C VAL A 57 -1.07 -0.42 3.99
N TYR A 58 -0.96 -0.80 2.72
CA TYR A 58 -1.11 0.07 1.56
C TYR A 58 -2.35 -0.31 0.75
N ALA A 59 -3.00 0.70 0.17
CA ALA A 59 -4.04 0.57 -0.83
C ALA A 59 -3.65 1.40 -2.05
N ASN A 60 -3.44 0.78 -3.21
CA ASN A 60 -2.94 1.43 -4.44
C ASN A 60 -1.75 2.37 -4.14
N ASP A 61 -0.70 1.83 -3.52
CA ASP A 61 0.54 2.54 -3.14
C ASP A 61 0.39 3.66 -2.09
N ARG A 62 -0.79 3.82 -1.49
CA ARG A 62 -1.03 4.79 -0.41
C ARG A 62 -1.12 4.09 0.94
N LEU A 63 -0.34 4.55 1.91
CA LEU A 63 -0.41 4.06 3.30
C LEU A 63 -1.80 4.37 3.87
N ILE A 64 -2.52 3.34 4.29
CA ILE A 64 -3.86 3.46 4.89
C ILE A 64 -3.89 3.08 6.37
N GLY A 65 -2.88 2.38 6.87
CA GLY A 65 -2.85 1.99 8.28
C GLY A 65 -1.67 1.12 8.66
N TYR A 66 -1.71 0.69 9.93
CA TYR A 66 -0.74 -0.19 10.56
C TYR A 66 -1.46 -1.43 11.11
N GLY A 67 -0.80 -2.59 11.07
CA GLY A 67 -1.32 -3.89 11.52
C GLY A 67 -0.43 -4.61 12.52
#